data_AF-A0A962LIM5-F1
#
_entry.id   AF-A0A962LIM5-F1
#
_cell.length_a   1.000
_cell.length_b   1.000
_cell.length_c   1.000
_cell.angle_alpha   90.00
_cell.angle_beta   90.00
_cell.angle_gamma   90.00
#
_symmetry.space_group_name_H-M   'P 1'
#
loop_
_entity.id
_entity.type
_entity.pdbx_description
1 polymer ?
#
loop_
_entity_poly.entity_id
_entity_poly.type
_entity_poly.pdbx_seq_one_letter_code
_entity_poly.pdbx_strand_id
1 'polypeptide(L)'
;MICRNIAATALVLAFAAAGAVAGKPRGAVECSELNWSPEVLAQNPDIALACQGVYQKDGKLYAKATIEVVRVQGSTLKFRTVRNDGSVGPRRSVKLGKNWRVRLDGREYLLGELSPGQRLSIYLPEDRFSLTVLDSSDASATAIERDDD
;
A
#
# COMPACT_ATOMS: atom_id res chain seq x y z
N MET A 1 -51.32 -49.24 39.13
CA MET A 1 -51.60 -48.93 37.70
C MET A 1 -50.84 -47.66 37.36
N ILE A 2 -49.86 -47.77 36.47
CA ILE A 2 -48.85 -46.74 36.17
C ILE A 2 -49.47 -45.72 35.20
N CYS A 3 -49.60 -44.45 35.64
CA CYS A 3 -50.00 -43.35 34.76
C CYS A 3 -48.81 -42.88 33.92
N ARG A 4 -48.98 -43.07 32.61
CA ARG A 4 -48.14 -42.61 31.51
C ARG A 4 -48.41 -41.13 31.31
N ASN A 5 -47.39 -40.28 31.18
CA ASN A 5 -47.48 -39.02 30.44
C ASN A 5 -46.10 -38.61 29.91
N ILE A 6 -46.00 -38.61 28.59
CA ILE A 6 -44.88 -38.16 27.78
C ILE A 6 -45.02 -36.64 27.68
N ALA A 7 -44.00 -35.90 28.11
CA ALA A 7 -43.87 -34.48 27.80
C ALA A 7 -42.55 -34.28 27.05
N ALA A 8 -42.63 -34.26 25.72
CA ALA A 8 -41.53 -33.90 24.86
C ALA A 8 -41.48 -32.36 24.75
N THR A 9 -40.58 -31.73 25.52
CA THR A 9 -40.36 -30.28 25.46
C THR A 9 -39.36 -29.99 24.33
N ALA A 10 -39.86 -29.54 23.19
CA ALA A 10 -39.05 -29.05 22.08
C ALA A 10 -38.48 -27.67 22.43
N LEU A 11 -37.17 -27.59 22.70
CA LEU A 11 -36.45 -26.32 22.87
C LEU A 11 -35.91 -25.88 21.51
N VAL A 12 -36.66 -25.01 20.82
CA VAL A 12 -36.18 -24.34 19.61
C VAL A 12 -35.22 -23.22 20.05
N LEU A 13 -33.91 -23.44 19.91
CA LEU A 13 -32.93 -22.36 20.05
C LEU A 13 -33.02 -21.42 18.84
N ALA A 14 -33.60 -20.25 19.04
CA ALA A 14 -33.52 -19.15 18.08
C ALA A 14 -32.07 -18.64 18.03
N PHE A 15 -31.35 -18.97 16.96
CA PHE A 15 -30.09 -18.32 16.62
C PHE A 15 -30.37 -16.87 16.19
N ALA A 16 -30.31 -15.93 17.13
CA ALA A 16 -30.13 -14.54 16.80
C ALA A 16 -28.69 -14.36 16.29
N ALA A 17 -28.51 -14.39 14.96
CA ALA A 17 -27.28 -13.94 14.34
C ALA A 17 -27.11 -12.45 14.65
N ALA A 18 -26.37 -12.14 15.72
CA ALA A 18 -25.83 -10.82 15.94
C ALA A 18 -24.92 -10.52 14.74
N GLY A 19 -25.43 -9.72 13.80
CA GLY A 19 -24.61 -9.15 12.74
C GLY A 19 -23.50 -8.37 13.40
N ALA A 20 -22.29 -8.93 13.42
CA ALA A 20 -21.09 -8.21 13.74
C ALA A 20 -20.92 -7.14 12.65
N VAL A 21 -21.46 -5.94 12.89
CA VAL A 21 -20.99 -4.75 12.22
C VAL A 21 -19.52 -4.63 12.59
N ALA A 22 -18.63 -5.07 11.70
CA ALA A 22 -17.20 -4.81 11.80
C ALA A 22 -17.01 -3.29 11.68
N GLY A 23 -17.17 -2.58 12.80
CA GLY A 23 -16.84 -1.19 12.91
C GLY A 23 -15.35 -1.04 12.60
N LYS A 24 -15.02 -0.34 11.51
CA LYS A 24 -13.65 0.09 11.25
C LYS A 24 -13.10 0.76 12.52
N PRO A 25 -11.88 0.45 12.96
CA PRO A 25 -11.30 1.10 14.13
C PRO A 25 -11.29 2.62 13.90
N ARG A 26 -12.00 3.36 14.75
CA ARG A 26 -11.93 4.82 14.82
C ARG A 26 -10.46 5.20 15.06
N GLY A 27 -9.78 5.74 14.05
CA GLY A 27 -8.41 6.24 14.17
C GLY A 27 -7.41 5.76 13.11
N ALA A 28 -7.80 4.87 12.19
CA ALA A 28 -6.96 4.58 11.03
C ALA A 28 -7.21 5.63 9.94
N VAL A 29 -6.22 6.47 9.68
CA VAL A 29 -6.25 7.44 8.56
C VAL A 29 -6.46 6.67 7.26
N GLU A 30 -7.45 7.07 6.47
CA GLU A 30 -7.76 6.46 5.17
C GLU A 30 -7.01 7.19 4.04
N CYS A 31 -6.83 6.54 2.89
CA CYS A 31 -6.17 7.13 1.73
C CYS A 31 -6.81 8.46 1.26
N SER A 32 -8.12 8.61 1.46
CA SER A 32 -8.87 9.83 1.14
C SER A 32 -8.60 11.01 2.09
N GLU A 33 -8.01 10.74 3.25
CA GLU A 33 -7.72 11.74 4.28
C GLU A 33 -6.28 12.27 4.20
N LEU A 34 -5.44 11.69 3.33
CA LEU A 34 -4.09 12.18 3.07
C LEU A 34 -4.14 13.54 2.38
N ASN A 35 -3.43 14.53 2.95
CA ASN A 35 -3.36 15.87 2.39
C ASN A 35 -2.11 16.01 1.53
N TRP A 36 -2.22 15.55 0.28
CA TRP A 36 -1.11 15.58 -0.66
C TRP A 36 -0.64 17.00 -0.98
N SER A 37 0.66 17.23 -0.90
CA SER A 37 1.21 18.50 -1.35
C SER A 37 1.01 18.68 -2.88
N PRO A 38 0.84 19.93 -3.36
CA PRO A 38 0.70 20.20 -4.79
C PRO A 38 1.86 19.65 -5.63
N GLU A 39 3.08 19.62 -5.06
CA GLU A 39 4.27 19.06 -5.71
C GLU A 39 4.12 17.54 -5.95
N VAL A 40 3.63 16.79 -4.95
CA VAL A 40 3.40 15.35 -5.08
C VAL A 40 2.33 15.06 -6.12
N LEU A 41 1.23 15.83 -6.13
CA LEU A 41 0.16 15.69 -7.11
C LEU A 41 0.59 16.06 -8.53
N ALA A 42 1.40 17.10 -8.70
CA ALA A 42 1.92 17.48 -10.01
C ALA A 42 2.76 16.35 -10.63
N GLN A 43 3.58 15.68 -9.82
CA GLN A 43 4.39 14.56 -10.27
C GLN A 43 3.59 13.26 -10.35
N ASN A 44 2.52 13.10 -9.56
CA ASN A 44 1.75 11.86 -9.42
C ASN A 44 0.24 12.15 -9.37
N PRO A 45 -0.37 12.61 -10.48
CA PRO A 45 -1.78 12.99 -10.50
C PRO A 45 -2.73 11.82 -10.20
N ASP A 46 -2.29 10.58 -10.41
CA ASP A 46 -3.06 9.37 -10.11
C ASP A 46 -2.67 8.68 -8.79
N ILE A 47 -1.93 9.36 -7.90
CA ILE A 47 -1.46 8.78 -6.62
C ILE A 47 -2.61 8.32 -5.72
N ALA A 48 -3.74 9.05 -5.74
CA ALA A 48 -4.93 8.68 -4.97
C ALA A 48 -5.53 7.33 -5.43
N LEU A 49 -5.44 7.01 -6.72
CA LEU A 49 -5.92 5.74 -7.29
C LEU A 49 -5.01 4.55 -6.96
N ALA A 50 -3.77 4.85 -6.58
CA ALA A 50 -2.74 3.89 -6.23
C ALA A 50 -2.59 3.65 -4.72
N CYS A 51 -3.19 4.50 -3.89
CA CYS A 51 -3.13 4.34 -2.45
C CYS A 51 -3.94 3.12 -2.03
N GLN A 52 -3.24 2.15 -1.44
CA GLN A 52 -3.76 0.86 -0.98
C GLN A 52 -3.87 0.80 0.56
N GLY A 53 -3.45 1.85 1.24
CA GLY A 53 -3.55 2.01 2.68
C GLY A 53 -2.66 3.14 3.17
N VAL A 54 -2.85 3.53 4.44
CA VAL A 54 -2.01 4.52 5.11
C VAL A 54 -1.21 3.83 6.19
N TYR A 55 0.06 4.22 6.29
CA TYR A 55 0.98 3.77 7.32
C TYR A 55 1.52 4.97 8.09
N GLN A 56 1.53 4.89 9.41
CA GLN A 56 2.09 5.92 10.26
C GLN A 56 3.43 5.45 10.83
N LYS A 57 4.48 6.27 10.68
CA LYS A 57 5.78 6.05 11.31
C LYS A 57 6.34 7.37 11.82
N ASP A 58 6.81 7.40 13.06
CA ASP A 58 7.39 8.59 13.70
C ASP A 58 6.48 9.83 13.61
N GLY A 59 5.16 9.62 13.75
CA GLY A 59 4.15 10.67 13.65
C GLY A 59 3.85 11.16 12.23
N LYS A 60 4.51 10.62 11.19
CA LYS A 60 4.29 10.96 9.78
C LYS A 60 3.44 9.93 9.08
N LEU A 61 2.56 10.40 8.20
CA LEU A 61 1.70 9.56 7.37
C LEU A 61 2.36 9.26 6.04
N TYR A 62 2.21 8.01 5.61
CA TYR A 62 2.71 7.50 4.35
C TYR A 62 1.60 6.76 3.63
N ALA A 63 1.40 7.03 2.34
CA ALA A 63 0.58 6.16 1.51
C ALA A 63 1.38 4.92 1.15
N LYS A 64 0.81 3.75 1.41
CA LYS A 64 1.27 2.50 0.83
C LYS A 64 0.74 2.39 -0.59
N ALA A 65 1.63 2.14 -1.54
CA ALA A 65 1.28 1.85 -2.92
C ALA A 65 2.08 0.65 -3.43
N THR A 66 1.56 0.00 -4.46
CA THR A 66 2.31 -1.03 -5.19
C THR A 66 2.83 -0.47 -6.50
N ILE A 67 4.09 -0.72 -6.82
CA ILE A 67 4.68 -0.44 -8.13
C ILE A 67 5.16 -1.72 -8.79
N GLU A 68 5.14 -1.75 -10.12
CA GLU A 68 5.71 -2.79 -10.95
C GLU A 68 7.00 -2.29 -11.60
N VAL A 69 8.09 -3.04 -11.42
CA VAL A 69 9.39 -2.74 -12.03
C VAL A 69 9.29 -2.95 -13.53
N VAL A 70 9.53 -1.89 -14.31
CA VAL A 70 9.63 -2.00 -15.76
C VAL A 70 11.07 -2.29 -16.17
N ARG A 71 12.02 -1.54 -15.62
CA ARG A 71 13.44 -1.68 -15.93
C ARG A 71 14.30 -0.96 -14.90
N VAL A 72 15.48 -1.52 -14.62
CA VAL A 72 16.55 -0.86 -13.87
C VAL A 72 17.68 -0.48 -14.83
N GLN A 73 18.17 0.75 -14.75
CA GLN A 73 19.31 1.24 -15.53
C GLN A 73 20.24 2.07 -14.64
N GLY A 74 21.35 1.49 -14.20
CA GLY A 74 22.23 2.14 -13.24
C GLY A 74 21.50 2.49 -11.94
N SER A 75 21.37 3.79 -11.65
CA SER A 75 20.64 4.31 -10.47
C SER A 75 19.18 4.67 -10.76
N THR A 76 18.70 4.43 -11.98
CA THR A 76 17.35 4.79 -12.41
C THR A 76 16.43 3.59 -12.37
N LEU A 77 15.33 3.70 -11.64
CA LEU A 77 14.21 2.77 -11.66
C LEU A 77 13.12 3.31 -12.59
N LYS A 78 12.78 2.57 -13.65
CA LYS A 78 11.56 2.78 -14.43
C LYS A 78 10.47 1.85 -13.89
N PHE A 79 9.30 2.37 -13.56
CA PHE A 79 8.21 1.62 -12.95
C PHE A 79 6.83 2.05 -13.45
N ARG A 80 5.79 1.29 -13.11
CA ARG A 80 4.37 1.69 -13.21
C ARG A 80 3.71 1.51 -11.87
N THR A 81 2.77 2.39 -11.52
CA THR A 81 2.00 2.22 -10.30
C THR A 81 0.83 1.28 -10.55
N VAL A 82 0.56 0.36 -9.60
CA VAL A 82 -0.57 -0.55 -9.64
C VAL A 82 -1.73 0.08 -8.87
N ARG A 83 -2.89 0.22 -9.53
CA ARG A 83 -4.10 0.80 -8.94
C ARG A 83 -4.91 -0.25 -8.18
N ASN A 84 -5.89 0.21 -7.42
CA ASN A 84 -6.76 -0.65 -6.61
C ASN A 84 -7.62 -1.63 -7.45
N ASP A 85 -7.88 -1.31 -8.71
CA ASP A 85 -8.58 -2.18 -9.67
C ASP A 85 -7.65 -3.18 -10.39
N GLY A 86 -6.35 -3.18 -10.05
CA GLY A 86 -5.32 -4.00 -10.68
C GLY A 86 -4.79 -3.47 -12.01
N SER A 87 -5.35 -2.37 -12.54
CA SER A 87 -4.80 -1.70 -13.71
C SER A 87 -3.47 -1.01 -13.38
N VAL A 88 -2.66 -0.74 -14.40
CA VAL A 88 -1.37 -0.09 -14.26
C VAL A 88 -1.40 1.34 -14.80
N GLY A 89 -0.79 2.26 -14.06
CA GLY A 89 -0.63 3.65 -14.46
C GLY A 89 0.44 3.86 -15.55
N PRO A 90 0.70 5.12 -15.92
CA PRO A 90 1.74 5.47 -16.87
C PRO A 90 3.13 5.07 -16.35
N ARG A 91 4.08 4.90 -17.27
CA ARG A 91 5.48 4.62 -16.90
C ARG A 91 6.11 5.87 -16.28
N ARG A 92 6.84 5.68 -15.18
CA ARG A 92 7.56 6.71 -14.44
C ARG A 92 9.02 6.33 -14.24
N SER A 93 9.86 7.32 -13.96
CA SER A 93 11.28 7.14 -13.71
C SER A 93 11.71 7.91 -12.46
N VAL A 94 12.59 7.32 -11.67
CA VAL A 94 13.16 7.92 -10.46
C VAL A 94 14.63 7.58 -10.37
N LYS A 95 15.42 8.51 -9.84
CA LYS A 95 16.81 8.27 -9.49
C LYS A 95 16.87 7.93 -8.00
N LEU A 96 17.50 6.81 -7.70
CA LEU A 96 17.64 6.32 -6.34
C LEU A 96 19.10 6.43 -5.91
N GLY A 97 19.34 6.65 -4.62
CA GLY A 97 20.68 6.59 -4.05
C GLY A 97 21.32 5.21 -4.26
N LYS A 98 22.65 5.16 -4.34
CA LYS A 98 23.40 3.90 -4.57
C LYS A 98 23.11 2.81 -3.52
N ASN A 99 22.77 3.23 -2.30
CA ASN A 99 22.50 2.34 -1.16
C ASN A 99 21.00 2.14 -0.91
N TRP A 100 20.14 2.54 -1.86
CA TRP A 100 18.71 2.35 -1.74
C TRP A 100 18.37 0.86 -1.70
N ARG A 101 17.53 0.48 -0.74
CA ARG A 101 17.09 -0.90 -0.51
C ARG A 101 15.57 -0.94 -0.41
N VAL A 102 14.99 -2.06 -0.85
CA VAL A 102 13.58 -2.39 -0.65
C VAL A 102 13.44 -3.75 0.01
N ARG A 103 12.43 -3.90 0.87
CA ARG A 103 12.13 -5.17 1.53
C ARG A 103 10.98 -5.89 0.82
N LEU A 104 11.23 -7.09 0.33
CA LEU A 104 10.28 -7.97 -0.34
C LEU A 104 10.30 -9.34 0.37
N ASP A 105 9.14 -9.84 0.77
CA ASP A 105 9.00 -11.15 1.44
C ASP A 105 10.00 -11.36 2.61
N GLY A 106 10.22 -10.30 3.39
CA GLY A 106 11.13 -10.32 4.54
C GLY A 106 12.62 -10.23 4.19
N ARG A 107 12.98 -10.14 2.91
CA ARG A 107 14.36 -10.00 2.43
C ARG A 107 14.61 -8.60 1.89
N GLU A 108 15.80 -8.06 2.13
CA GLU A 108 16.22 -6.80 1.52
C GLU A 108 16.86 -7.03 0.15
N TYR A 109 16.56 -6.12 -0.78
CA TYR A 109 17.07 -6.10 -2.14
C TYR A 109 17.64 -4.73 -2.47
N LEU A 110 18.81 -4.71 -3.11
CA LEU A 110 19.37 -3.55 -3.78
C LEU A 110 18.62 -3.28 -5.08
N LEU A 111 18.67 -2.02 -5.55
CA LEU A 111 18.09 -1.64 -6.83
C LEU A 111 18.55 -2.55 -8.00
N GLY A 112 19.85 -2.88 -8.06
CA GLY A 112 20.40 -3.71 -9.13
C GLY A 112 19.96 -5.18 -9.10
N GLU A 113 19.35 -5.63 -8.00
CA GLU A 113 18.83 -7.00 -7.85
C GLU A 113 17.37 -7.10 -8.28
N LEU A 114 16.73 -5.96 -8.60
CA LEU A 114 15.36 -5.94 -9.06
C LEU A 114 15.26 -6.36 -10.52
N SER A 115 14.27 -7.21 -10.80
CA SER A 115 13.95 -7.75 -12.11
C SER A 115 12.66 -7.15 -12.65
N PRO A 116 12.53 -6.97 -13.99
CA PRO A 116 11.27 -6.55 -14.61
C PRO A 116 10.09 -7.46 -14.21
N GLY A 117 8.92 -6.86 -14.01
CA GLY A 117 7.69 -7.53 -13.58
C GLY A 117 7.57 -7.73 -12.06
N GLN A 118 8.63 -7.51 -11.28
CA GLN A 118 8.53 -7.56 -9.82
C GLN A 118 7.62 -6.44 -9.30
N ARG A 119 6.80 -6.78 -8.30
CA ARG A 119 5.93 -5.82 -7.61
C ARG A 119 6.48 -5.48 -6.24
N LEU A 120 6.56 -4.19 -5.95
CA LEU A 120 7.15 -3.65 -4.74
C LEU A 120 6.10 -2.84 -3.97
N SER A 121 6.02 -3.03 -2.65
CA SER A 121 5.33 -2.09 -1.78
C SER A 121 6.24 -0.91 -1.47
N ILE A 122 5.79 0.30 -1.78
CA ILE A 122 6.48 1.56 -1.49
C ILE A 122 5.64 2.41 -0.54
N TYR A 123 6.32 3.30 0.19
CA TYR A 123 5.70 4.23 1.13
C TYR A 123 6.02 5.67 0.72
N LEU A 124 5.00 6.40 0.28
CA LEU A 124 5.16 7.78 -0.16
C LEU A 124 4.69 8.73 0.94
N PRO A 125 5.52 9.66 1.42
CA PRO A 125 5.06 10.68 2.36
C PRO A 125 4.13 11.68 1.66
N GLU A 126 3.18 12.26 2.40
CA GLU A 126 2.20 13.20 1.84
C GLU A 126 2.80 14.57 1.48
N ASP A 127 3.91 14.94 2.15
CA ASP A 127 4.50 16.29 2.10
C ASP A 127 5.46 16.51 0.93
N ARG A 128 6.11 15.45 0.42
CA ARG A 128 7.15 15.53 -0.61
C ARG A 128 7.22 14.27 -1.46
N PHE A 129 7.65 14.38 -2.71
CA PHE A 129 7.89 13.18 -3.51
C PHE A 129 9.22 12.54 -3.14
N SER A 130 9.16 11.50 -2.31
CA SER A 130 10.30 10.65 -2.02
C SER A 130 9.83 9.21 -1.86
N LEU A 131 10.34 8.30 -2.69
CA LEU A 131 10.19 6.86 -2.46
C LEU A 131 11.00 6.47 -1.22
N THR A 132 10.38 6.66 -0.07
CA THR A 132 10.95 6.27 1.22
C THR A 132 10.65 4.80 1.42
N VAL A 133 11.70 3.99 1.62
CA VAL A 133 11.53 2.63 2.14
C VAL A 133 11.69 2.73 3.64
N LEU A 134 10.59 2.54 4.35
CA LEU A 134 10.58 2.52 5.81
C LEU A 134 11.38 1.29 6.25
N ASP A 135 12.48 1.57 6.97
CA ASP A 135 13.51 0.65 7.53
C ASP A 135 14.86 0.59 6.80
N SER A 136 15.16 1.52 5.89
CA SER A 136 16.55 1.78 5.48
C SER A 136 17.00 3.14 5.98
N SER A 137 18.22 3.22 6.53
CA SER A 137 18.79 4.44 7.10
C SER A 137 19.01 5.56 6.09
N ASP A 138 18.85 5.33 4.78
CA ASP A 138 19.18 6.29 3.72
C ASP A 138 18.29 6.17 2.47
N ALA A 139 16.99 5.91 2.59
CA ALA A 139 16.08 5.92 1.43
C ALA A 139 15.66 7.34 1.03
N SER A 140 16.57 8.07 0.39
CA SER A 140 16.20 9.22 -0.43
C SER A 140 16.07 8.81 -1.89
N ALA A 141 14.96 9.17 -2.50
CA ALA A 141 14.67 9.00 -3.92
C ALA A 141 14.23 10.33 -4.50
N THR A 142 14.71 10.65 -5.70
CA THR A 142 14.38 11.88 -6.42
C THR A 142 13.66 11.50 -7.71
N ALA A 143 12.51 12.14 -7.99
CA ALA A 143 11.90 12.06 -9.32
C ALA A 143 12.89 12.52 -10.38
N ILE A 144 13.02 11.79 -11.48
CA ILE A 144 13.59 12.35 -12.69
C ILE A 144 12.41 12.97 -13.42
N GLU A 145 12.44 14.29 -13.63
CA GLU A 145 11.46 14.95 -14.45
C GLU A 145 11.35 14.24 -15.80
N ARG A 146 10.10 14.11 -16.23
CA ARG A 146 9.67 13.29 -17.33
C ARG A 146 10.09 13.94 -18.64
N ASP A 147 11.31 13.67 -19.06
CA ASP A 147 11.77 13.81 -20.44
C ASP A 147 12.20 12.43 -20.93
N ASP A 148 11.48 11.89 -21.91
CA ASP A 148 11.96 10.89 -22.87
C ASP A 148 10.80 10.59 -23.83
N ASP A 149 11.00 11.00 -25.09
CA ASP A 149 10.22 10.70 -26.31
C ASP A 149 9.78 9.23 -26.47
#